data_AF-A0A7C5VEC8-F1
#
_entry.id   AF-A0A7C5VEC8-F1
#
_cell.length_a   1.000
_cell.length_b   1.000
_cell.length_c   1.000
_cell.angle_alpha   90.00
_cell.angle_beta   90.00
_cell.angle_gamma   90.00
#
_symmetry.space_group_name_H-M   'P 1'
#
loop_
_entity.id
_entity.type
_entity.pdbx_description
1 polymer ?
#
loop_
_entity_poly.entity_id
_entity_poly.type
_entity_poly.pdbx_seq_one_letter_code
_entity_poly.pdbx_strand_id
1 'polypeptide(L)'
;MYLVSILGESAGVITEALEWLRNNEKDKHIVSIVLYSKNVKEEVEVLRKVLKDKRVKERIGDVEMKFRNIGIEDIENEKDIKKFEKTVEKILKDIGKNEKIVVNVSGGRKMMVILLMNLIKGRNFSWLNIISYLPRERIAELGSIIREKLDSGIKLEDEEINDYFFSGGKYKVFYFSR
;
A
#
# COMPACT_ATOMS: atom_id res chain seq x y z
N MET A 1 -1.25 -11.36 10.80
CA MET A 1 -2.14 -10.25 10.38
C MET A 1 -1.84 -9.91 8.93
N TYR A 2 -2.85 -9.52 8.16
CA TYR A 2 -2.69 -9.08 6.78
C TYR A 2 -2.97 -7.58 6.65
N LEU A 3 -2.08 -6.85 5.99
CA LEU A 3 -2.38 -5.53 5.44
C LEU A 3 -2.72 -5.71 3.97
N VAL A 4 -3.88 -5.24 3.51
CA VAL A 4 -4.23 -5.23 2.09
C VAL A 4 -4.30 -3.78 1.64
N SER A 5 -3.48 -3.42 0.66
CA SER A 5 -3.41 -2.06 0.10
C SER A 5 -3.65 -2.09 -1.41
N ILE A 6 -4.27 -1.05 -1.94
CA ILE A 6 -4.31 -0.81 -3.38
C ILE A 6 -3.30 0.30 -3.67
N LEU A 7 -2.32 0.00 -4.52
CA LEU A 7 -1.31 0.96 -4.92
C LEU A 7 -1.91 1.95 -5.91
N GLY A 8 -1.71 3.24 -5.65
CA GLY A 8 -2.00 4.33 -6.58
C GLY A 8 -0.73 5.08 -6.96
N GLU A 9 -0.83 6.40 -7.13
CA GLU A 9 0.28 7.29 -7.52
C GLU A 9 1.35 7.46 -6.42
N SER A 10 1.02 7.16 -5.16
CA SER A 10 1.95 7.29 -4.03
C SER A 10 2.23 5.93 -3.39
N ALA A 11 3.50 5.55 -3.37
CA ALA A 11 3.99 4.41 -2.59
C ALA A 11 4.09 4.75 -1.09
N GLY A 12 4.23 6.03 -0.74
CA GLY A 12 4.44 6.50 0.62
C GLY A 12 3.30 6.12 1.57
N VAL A 13 2.05 6.19 1.12
CA VAL A 13 0.90 5.80 1.95
C VAL A 13 0.88 4.32 2.35
N ILE A 14 1.66 3.47 1.67
CA ILE A 14 1.82 2.05 2.06
C ILE A 14 2.92 1.92 3.11
N THR A 15 4.06 2.60 2.95
CA THR A 15 5.13 2.59 3.95
C THR A 15 4.71 3.24 5.26
N GLU A 16 3.92 4.32 5.22
CA GLU A 16 3.31 4.96 6.39
C GLU A 16 2.31 4.04 7.10
N ALA A 17 1.47 3.33 6.34
CA ALA A 17 0.55 2.34 6.91
C ALA A 17 1.30 1.20 7.62
N LEU A 18 2.40 0.73 7.05
CA LEU A 18 3.25 -0.30 7.64
C LEU A 18 3.96 0.18 8.90
N GLU A 19 4.49 1.41 8.87
CA GLU A 19 5.09 2.03 10.07
C GLU A 19 4.06 2.17 11.18
N TRP A 20 2.87 2.69 10.88
CA TRP A 20 1.81 2.84 11.87
C TRP A 20 1.43 1.50 12.49
N LEU A 21 1.25 0.46 11.66
CA LEU A 21 0.98 -0.89 12.15
C LEU A 21 2.11 -1.43 13.01
N ARG A 22 3.38 -1.24 12.61
CA ARG A 22 4.52 -1.68 13.42
C ARG A 22 4.52 -1.02 14.80
N ASN A 23 4.17 0.25 14.88
CA ASN A 23 4.15 1.01 16.12
C ASN A 23 2.97 0.66 17.04
N ASN A 24 1.83 0.24 16.48
CA ASN A 24 0.57 0.01 17.23
C ASN A 24 0.24 -1.47 17.44
N GLU A 25 0.73 -2.36 16.58
CA GLU A 25 0.50 -3.81 16.62
C GLU A 25 1.84 -4.52 16.86
N LYS A 26 2.54 -4.09 17.92
CA LYS A 26 3.84 -4.64 18.33
C LYS A 26 3.72 -6.15 18.47
N ASP A 27 4.75 -6.86 18.03
CA ASP A 27 4.88 -8.34 18.04
C ASP A 27 4.05 -9.11 16.99
N LYS A 28 3.19 -8.45 16.19
CA LYS A 28 2.49 -9.15 15.11
C LYS A 28 3.36 -9.30 13.88
N HIS A 29 3.39 -10.52 13.33
CA HIS A 29 3.85 -10.75 11.97
C HIS A 29 2.86 -10.12 10.98
N ILE A 30 3.37 -9.23 10.13
CA ILE A 30 2.60 -8.50 9.11
C ILE A 30 2.92 -9.10 7.75
N VAL A 31 1.87 -9.57 7.06
CA VAL A 31 1.92 -9.92 5.64
C VAL A 31 1.21 -8.81 4.87
N SER A 32 1.94 -8.06 4.06
CA SER A 32 1.42 -6.95 3.28
C SER A 32 1.14 -7.39 1.84
N ILE A 33 -0.13 -7.37 1.46
CA ILE A 33 -0.58 -7.67 0.10
C ILE A 33 -0.89 -6.36 -0.61
N VAL A 34 -0.10 -6.05 -1.64
CA VAL A 34 -0.25 -4.86 -2.46
C VAL A 34 -0.91 -5.25 -3.79
N LEU A 35 -2.16 -4.82 -3.96
CA LEU A 35 -2.90 -4.93 -5.21
C LEU A 35 -2.51 -3.75 -6.10
N TYR A 36 -2.23 -4.00 -7.37
CA TYR A 36 -1.85 -2.94 -8.30
C TYR A 36 -2.39 -3.18 -9.71
N SER A 37 -2.85 -2.11 -10.34
CA SER A 37 -3.28 -2.06 -11.73
C SER A 37 -2.10 -1.99 -12.70
N LYS A 38 -2.36 -2.18 -13.98
CA LYS A 38 -1.32 -2.19 -15.02
C LYS A 38 -0.59 -0.84 -15.18
N ASN A 39 -1.26 0.27 -14.86
CA ASN A 39 -0.76 1.63 -15.04
C ASN A 39 0.18 2.11 -13.92
N VAL A 40 0.29 1.39 -12.80
CA VAL A 40 1.15 1.77 -11.66
C VAL A 40 2.33 0.81 -11.47
N LYS A 41 2.80 0.19 -12.57
CA LYS A 41 3.91 -0.78 -12.53
C LYS A 41 5.21 -0.14 -12.05
N GLU A 42 5.46 1.10 -12.44
CA GLU A 42 6.68 1.83 -12.04
C GLU A 42 6.67 2.07 -10.52
N GLU A 43 5.52 2.45 -9.95
CA GLU A 43 5.35 2.63 -8.51
C GLU A 43 5.53 1.33 -7.74
N VAL A 44 5.15 0.18 -8.32
CA VAL A 44 5.45 -1.13 -7.73
C VAL A 44 6.95 -1.34 -7.62
N GLU A 45 7.71 -1.00 -8.66
CA GLU A 45 9.17 -1.16 -8.65
C GLU A 45 9.84 -0.19 -7.69
N VAL A 46 9.37 1.07 -7.61
CA VAL A 46 9.80 2.04 -6.58
C VAL A 46 9.58 1.45 -5.18
N LEU A 47 8.39 0.96 -4.89
CA LEU A 47 8.07 0.36 -3.60
C LEU A 47 8.92 -0.89 -3.31
N ARG A 48 9.13 -1.76 -4.30
CA ARG A 48 10.01 -2.94 -4.15
C ARG A 48 11.46 -2.57 -3.86
N LYS A 49 11.98 -1.53 -4.52
CA LYS A 49 13.34 -1.03 -4.30
C LYS A 49 13.44 -0.42 -2.89
N VAL A 50 12.52 0.46 -2.52
CA VAL A 50 12.59 1.18 -1.23
C VAL A 50 12.43 0.25 -0.02
N LEU A 51 11.61 -0.81 -0.12
CA LEU A 51 11.41 -1.78 0.96
C LEU A 51 12.67 -2.62 1.26
N LYS A 52 13.67 -2.59 0.37
CA LYS A 52 14.98 -3.22 0.61
C LYS A 52 15.94 -2.28 1.35
N ASP A 53 15.66 -0.98 1.37
CA ASP A 53 16.50 0.02 2.03
C ASP A 53 16.51 -0.23 3.55
N LYS A 54 17.71 -0.17 4.13
CA LYS A 54 17.90 -0.44 5.57
C LYS A 54 17.13 0.56 6.43
N ARG A 55 17.10 1.84 6.05
CA ARG A 55 16.44 2.92 6.79
C ARG A 55 14.93 2.72 6.82
N VAL A 56 14.36 2.23 5.71
CA VAL A 56 12.94 1.86 5.63
C VAL A 56 12.65 0.65 6.52
N LYS A 57 13.47 -0.40 6.43
CA LYS A 57 13.32 -1.61 7.26
C LYS A 57 13.41 -1.34 8.76
N GLU A 58 14.30 -0.44 9.18
CA GLU A 58 14.42 -0.03 10.58
C GLU A 58 13.11 0.59 11.11
N ARG A 59 12.31 1.24 10.25
CA ARG A 59 11.01 1.84 10.62
C ARG A 59 9.84 0.86 10.56
N ILE A 60 9.74 0.07 9.49
CA ILE A 60 8.57 -0.81 9.28
C ILE A 60 8.77 -2.24 9.83
N GLY A 61 10.00 -2.60 10.19
CA GLY A 61 10.42 -3.94 10.59
C GLY A 61 10.35 -4.97 9.46
N ASP A 62 10.49 -6.25 9.81
CA ASP A 62 10.35 -7.33 8.84
C ASP A 62 8.87 -7.54 8.48
N VAL A 63 8.56 -7.34 7.20
CA VAL A 63 7.22 -7.48 6.61
C VAL A 63 7.31 -8.41 5.41
N GLU A 64 6.45 -9.44 5.37
CA GLU A 64 6.33 -10.27 4.16
C GLU A 64 5.52 -9.52 3.11
N MET A 65 6.12 -9.23 1.95
CA MET A 65 5.48 -8.45 0.90
C MET A 65 4.98 -9.34 -0.25
N LYS A 66 3.69 -9.23 -0.61
CA LYS A 66 3.06 -9.92 -1.73
C LYS A 66 2.48 -8.91 -2.72
N PHE A 67 3.05 -8.84 -3.91
CA PHE A 67 2.54 -7.99 -4.98
C PHE A 67 1.61 -8.79 -5.89
N ARG A 68 0.41 -8.25 -6.15
CA ARG A 68 -0.62 -8.91 -6.96
C ARG A 68 -1.16 -7.96 -8.03
N ASN A 69 -0.85 -8.27 -9.28
CA ASN A 69 -1.39 -7.55 -10.42
C ASN A 69 -2.86 -7.94 -10.63
N ILE A 70 -3.76 -6.95 -10.65
CA ILE A 70 -5.21 -7.19 -10.88
C ILE A 70 -5.56 -7.41 -12.36
N GLY A 71 -4.62 -7.12 -13.26
CA GLY A 71 -4.73 -7.36 -14.69
C GLY A 71 -5.61 -6.37 -15.43
N ILE A 72 -6.08 -5.30 -14.78
CA ILE A 72 -6.85 -4.19 -15.36
C ILE A 72 -6.11 -2.88 -15.15
N GLU A 73 -6.44 -1.86 -15.94
CA GLU A 73 -5.93 -0.49 -15.78
C GLU A 73 -6.79 0.29 -14.80
N ASP A 74 -8.11 0.27 -15.01
CA ASP A 74 -9.10 0.76 -14.08
C ASP A 74 -10.38 -0.10 -14.17
N ILE A 75 -11.39 0.24 -13.36
CA ILE A 75 -12.72 -0.37 -13.43
C ILE A 75 -13.62 0.53 -14.27
N GLU A 76 -13.88 0.11 -15.51
CA GLU A 76 -14.73 0.87 -16.44
C GLU A 76 -16.06 0.18 -16.73
N ASN A 77 -16.14 -1.13 -16.51
CA ASN A 77 -17.31 -1.94 -16.85
C ASN A 77 -17.42 -3.19 -15.95
N GLU A 78 -18.50 -3.95 -16.12
CA GLU A 78 -18.80 -5.15 -15.32
C GLU A 78 -17.76 -6.26 -15.47
N LYS A 79 -17.11 -6.39 -16.62
CA LYS A 79 -16.05 -7.39 -16.85
C LYS A 79 -14.83 -7.09 -15.98
N ASP A 80 -14.48 -5.81 -15.81
CA ASP A 80 -13.39 -5.38 -14.95
C ASP A 80 -13.71 -5.60 -13.47
N ILE A 81 -14.95 -5.34 -13.05
CA ILE A 81 -15.45 -5.67 -11.70
C ILE A 81 -15.24 -7.17 -11.43
N LYS A 82 -15.76 -8.04 -12.30
CA LYS A 82 -15.63 -9.50 -12.13
C LYS A 82 -14.17 -9.95 -12.07
N LYS A 83 -13.29 -9.31 -12.84
CA LYS A 83 -11.86 -9.62 -12.84
C LYS A 83 -11.16 -9.19 -11.55
N PHE A 84 -11.51 -8.01 -11.04
CA PHE A 84 -11.05 -7.51 -9.74
C PHE A 84 -11.52 -8.44 -8.62
N GLU A 85 -12.82 -8.73 -8.55
CA GLU A 85 -13.43 -9.62 -7.56
C GLU A 85 -12.76 -11.00 -7.56
N LYS A 86 -12.62 -11.65 -8.72
CA LYS A 86 -11.95 -12.95 -8.84
C LYS A 86 -10.51 -12.93 -8.34
N THR A 87 -9.80 -11.82 -8.52
CA THR A 87 -8.42 -11.67 -8.04
C THR A 87 -8.39 -11.53 -6.52
N VAL A 88 -9.24 -10.67 -5.97
CA VAL A 88 -9.37 -10.45 -4.52
C VAL A 88 -9.84 -11.72 -3.83
N GLU A 89 -10.84 -12.42 -4.36
CA GLU A 89 -11.35 -13.68 -3.78
C GLU A 89 -10.28 -14.76 -3.69
N LYS A 90 -9.39 -14.88 -4.69
CA LYS A 90 -8.25 -15.81 -4.63
C LYS A 90 -7.32 -15.46 -3.47
N ILE A 91 -6.99 -14.18 -3.33
CA ILE A 91 -6.16 -13.69 -2.22
C ILE A 91 -6.83 -13.96 -0.88
N LEU A 92 -8.14 -13.69 -0.79
CA LEU A 92 -8.93 -13.94 0.41
C LEU A 92 -9.09 -15.43 0.72
N LYS A 93 -8.96 -16.34 -0.25
CA LYS A 93 -8.90 -17.79 0.03
C LYS A 93 -7.57 -18.20 0.66
N ASP A 94 -6.47 -17.54 0.27
CA ASP A 94 -5.14 -17.76 0.87
C ASP A 94 -5.04 -17.19 2.30
N ILE A 95 -5.90 -16.22 2.64
CA ILE A 95 -6.04 -15.67 3.99
C ILE A 95 -7.07 -16.48 4.77
N GLY A 96 -6.64 -17.12 5.87
CA GLY A 96 -7.53 -17.88 6.75
C GLY A 96 -8.75 -17.06 7.22
N LYS A 97 -9.91 -17.71 7.41
CA LYS A 97 -11.18 -17.01 7.72
C LYS A 97 -11.15 -16.12 8.97
N ASN A 98 -10.31 -16.47 9.95
CA ASN A 98 -10.22 -15.77 11.23
C ASN A 98 -9.06 -14.76 11.30
N GLU A 99 -8.23 -14.71 10.25
CA GLU A 99 -7.10 -13.78 10.19
C GLU A 99 -7.58 -12.34 10.16
N LYS A 100 -6.97 -11.48 10.99
CA LYS A 100 -7.24 -10.05 10.97
C LYS A 100 -6.71 -9.44 9.68
N ILE A 101 -7.61 -8.84 8.91
CA ILE A 101 -7.31 -8.09 7.68
C ILE A 101 -7.43 -6.61 7.99
N VAL A 102 -6.38 -5.85 7.78
CA VAL A 102 -6.42 -4.39 7.80
C VAL A 102 -6.37 -3.89 6.38
N VAL A 103 -7.35 -3.10 5.95
CA VAL A 103 -7.33 -2.47 4.63
C VAL A 103 -6.77 -1.07 4.71
N ASN A 104 -5.76 -0.79 3.90
CA ASN A 104 -5.29 0.55 3.65
C ASN A 104 -6.17 1.20 2.57
N VAL A 105 -7.02 2.15 2.98
CA VAL A 105 -7.93 2.88 2.07
C VAL A 105 -7.36 4.22 1.58
N SER A 106 -6.10 4.50 1.90
CA SER A 106 -5.43 5.79 1.64
C SER A 106 -5.01 5.97 0.19
N GLY A 107 -4.80 4.86 -0.52
CA GLY A 107 -4.24 4.83 -1.87
C GLY A 107 -5.11 4.09 -2.87
N GLY A 108 -4.76 4.25 -4.14
CA GLY A 108 -5.41 3.55 -5.25
C GLY A 108 -6.69 4.21 -5.75
N ARG A 109 -7.31 3.60 -6.76
CA ARG A 109 -8.57 4.07 -7.34
C ARG A 109 -9.72 3.81 -6.37
N LYS A 110 -10.51 4.85 -6.06
CA LYS A 110 -11.61 4.79 -5.08
C LYS A 110 -12.57 3.62 -5.31
N MET A 111 -12.92 3.34 -6.56
CA MET A 111 -13.83 2.24 -6.89
C MET A 111 -13.27 0.88 -6.48
N MET A 112 -11.97 0.64 -6.72
CA MET A 112 -11.32 -0.61 -6.31
C MET A 112 -11.28 -0.74 -4.78
N VAL A 113 -11.05 0.36 -4.05
CA VAL A 113 -11.10 0.38 -2.58
C VAL A 113 -12.49 0.02 -2.08
N ILE A 114 -13.54 0.62 -2.64
CA ILE A 114 -14.94 0.33 -2.27
C ILE A 114 -15.27 -1.14 -2.51
N LEU A 115 -14.91 -1.69 -3.67
CA LEU A 115 -15.15 -3.10 -3.97
C LEU A 115 -14.37 -4.04 -3.03
N LEU A 116 -13.10 -3.73 -2.75
CA LEU A 116 -12.30 -4.50 -1.79
C LEU A 116 -12.99 -4.53 -0.42
N MET A 117 -13.43 -3.38 0.08
CA MET A 117 -14.13 -3.25 1.36
C MET A 117 -15.43 -4.06 1.39
N ASN A 118 -16.19 -4.08 0.29
CA ASN A 118 -17.41 -4.88 0.18
C ASN A 118 -17.11 -6.38 0.24
N LEU A 119 -16.08 -6.85 -0.45
CA LEU A 119 -15.70 -8.28 -0.49
C LEU A 119 -15.22 -8.82 0.86
N ILE A 120 -14.67 -7.97 1.72
CA ILE A 120 -14.15 -8.38 3.04
C ILE A 120 -15.12 -8.11 4.20
N LYS A 121 -16.25 -7.45 3.96
CA LYS A 121 -17.15 -6.95 5.02
C LYS A 121 -17.63 -8.05 5.98
N GLY A 122 -17.70 -9.30 5.52
CA GLY A 122 -18.07 -10.49 6.30
C GLY A 122 -16.91 -11.17 7.04
N ARG A 123 -15.72 -10.58 7.08
CA ARG A 123 -14.52 -11.12 7.74
C ARG A 123 -14.14 -10.29 8.97
N ASN A 124 -13.17 -10.80 9.73
CA ASN A 124 -12.47 -10.03 10.77
C ASN A 124 -11.61 -8.94 10.09
N PHE A 125 -12.20 -7.77 9.86
CA PHE A 125 -11.52 -6.68 9.17
C PHE A 125 -11.54 -5.37 9.94
N SER A 126 -10.49 -4.59 9.72
CA SER A 126 -10.33 -3.21 10.13
C SER A 126 -9.91 -2.40 8.91
N TRP A 127 -10.01 -1.07 8.96
CA TRP A 127 -9.46 -0.22 7.92
C TRP A 127 -8.63 0.91 8.53
N LEU A 128 -7.62 1.33 7.78
CA LEU A 128 -6.78 2.47 8.07
C LEU A 128 -6.82 3.44 6.88
N ASN A 129 -6.88 4.73 7.18
CA ASN A 129 -6.72 5.81 6.23
C ASN A 129 -5.60 6.74 6.70
N ILE A 130 -4.55 6.82 5.91
CA ILE A 130 -3.39 7.68 6.06
C ILE A 130 -3.65 8.94 5.26
N ILE A 131 -3.60 10.08 5.93
CA ILE A 131 -3.58 11.38 5.29
C ILE A 131 -2.15 11.90 5.40
N SER A 132 -1.40 11.71 4.32
CA SER A 132 -0.12 12.38 4.11
C SER A 132 -0.35 13.89 4.00
N TYR A 133 0.55 14.67 4.59
CA TYR A 133 0.53 16.12 4.47
C TYR A 133 1.24 16.63 3.21
N LEU A 134 1.79 15.73 2.38
CA LEU A 134 2.35 16.11 1.09
C LEU A 134 1.22 16.47 0.11
N PRO A 135 1.24 17.69 -0.47
CA PRO A 135 0.36 18.03 -1.58
C PRO A 135 0.58 17.09 -2.77
N ARG A 136 -0.45 16.89 -3.59
CA ARG A 136 -0.37 15.97 -4.75
C ARG A 136 0.72 16.37 -5.73
N GLU A 137 0.93 17.67 -5.90
CA GLU A 137 1.99 18.24 -6.74
C GLU A 137 3.37 17.83 -6.23
N ARG A 138 3.58 17.88 -4.91
CA ARG A 138 4.84 17.48 -4.28
C ARG A 138 5.05 15.97 -4.34
N ILE A 139 3.99 15.17 -4.21
CA ILE A 139 4.04 13.72 -4.44
C ILE A 139 4.47 13.41 -5.87
N ALA A 140 3.91 14.10 -6.86
CA ALA A 140 4.27 13.90 -8.27
C ALA A 140 5.73 14.30 -8.55
N GLU A 141 6.16 15.44 -8.01
CA GLU A 141 7.55 15.93 -8.13
C GLU A 141 8.56 14.97 -7.51
N LEU A 142 8.39 14.65 -6.21
CA LEU A 142 9.28 13.72 -5.50
C LEU A 142 9.24 12.33 -6.12
N GLY A 143 8.06 11.86 -6.52
CA GLY A 143 7.90 10.57 -7.20
C GLY A 143 8.69 10.50 -8.51
N SER A 144 8.73 11.59 -9.28
CA SER A 144 9.54 11.68 -10.50
C SER A 144 11.04 11.63 -10.19
N ILE A 145 11.52 12.43 -9.25
CA ILE A 145 12.94 12.50 -8.85
C ILE A 145 13.41 11.13 -8.34
N ILE A 146 12.60 10.51 -7.46
CA ILE A 146 12.91 9.20 -6.88
C ILE A 146 12.98 8.12 -7.95
N ARG A 147 12.04 8.10 -8.91
CA ARG A 147 12.08 7.15 -10.04
C ARG A 147 13.37 7.30 -10.83
N GLU A 148 13.71 8.53 -11.24
CA GLU A 148 14.91 8.81 -12.02
C GLU A 148 16.19 8.36 -11.31
N LYS A 149 16.32 8.69 -10.01
CA LYS A 149 17.46 8.24 -9.20
C LYS A 149 17.52 6.71 -9.11
N LEU A 150 16.41 6.06 -8.81
CA LEU A 150 16.34 4.61 -8.67
C LEU A 150 16.62 3.86 -9.98
N ASP A 151 16.27 4.43 -11.13
CA ASP A 151 16.55 3.84 -12.44
C ASP A 151 17.98 4.09 -12.89
N SER A 152 18.56 5.21 -12.47
CA SER A 152 19.99 5.53 -12.66
C SER A 152 20.93 4.83 -11.67
N GLY A 153 20.39 4.02 -10.74
CA GLY A 153 21.16 3.35 -9.70
C GLY A 153 21.74 4.31 -8.63
N ILE A 154 21.25 5.54 -8.58
CA ILE A 154 21.62 6.55 -7.61
C ILE A 154 20.91 6.24 -6.29
N LYS A 155 21.65 6.29 -5.18
CA LYS A 155 21.08 6.11 -3.84
C LYS A 155 20.20 7.29 -3.48
N LEU A 156 19.05 7.00 -2.87
CA LEU A 156 18.18 8.02 -2.29
C LEU A 156 18.81 8.60 -1.03
N GLU A 157 18.68 9.91 -0.88
CA GLU A 157 19.08 10.67 0.30
C GLU A 157 18.10 10.42 1.46
N ASP A 158 18.55 10.68 2.69
CA ASP A 158 17.72 10.46 3.89
C ASP A 158 16.46 11.34 3.86
N GLU A 159 16.61 12.59 3.43
CA GLU A 159 15.50 13.55 3.29
C GLU A 159 14.46 13.05 2.28
N GLU A 160 14.90 12.53 1.13
CA GLU A 160 13.99 11.97 0.11
C GLU A 160 13.20 10.78 0.63
N ILE A 161 13.85 9.90 1.40
CA ILE A 161 13.15 8.76 2.00
C ILE A 161 12.15 9.23 3.04
N ASN A 162 12.56 10.14 3.92
CA ASN A 162 11.72 10.63 5.00
C ASN A 162 10.53 11.41 4.46
N ASP A 163 10.74 12.29 3.49
CA ASP A 163 9.69 13.13 2.94
C ASP A 163 8.70 12.28 2.14
N TYR A 164 9.17 11.53 1.14
CA TYR A 164 8.25 10.86 0.22
C TYR A 164 7.60 9.60 0.81
N PHE A 165 8.36 8.78 1.53
CA PHE A 165 7.84 7.50 2.03
C PHE A 165 7.25 7.59 3.43
N PHE A 166 7.45 8.70 4.13
CA PHE A 166 6.98 8.84 5.51
C PHE A 166 6.46 10.25 5.87
N SER A 167 6.31 11.14 4.90
CA SER A 167 5.84 12.53 5.10
C SER A 167 6.57 13.28 6.22
N GLY A 168 7.87 13.03 6.40
CA GLY A 168 8.66 13.59 7.50
C GLY A 168 8.13 13.23 8.90
N GLY A 169 7.44 12.09 9.03
CA GLY A 169 6.73 11.67 10.25
C GLY A 169 5.43 12.45 10.53
N LYS A 170 5.01 13.32 9.59
CA LYS A 170 3.79 14.10 9.68
C LYS A 170 2.74 13.47 8.78
N TYR A 171 1.97 12.53 9.32
CA TYR A 171 0.76 12.00 8.71
C TYR A 171 -0.31 11.78 9.78
N LYS A 172 -1.58 11.87 9.39
CA LYS A 172 -2.70 11.53 10.27
C LYS A 172 -3.23 10.15 9.92
N VAL A 173 -3.58 9.37 10.94
CA VAL A 173 -4.17 8.04 10.75
C VAL A 173 -5.58 8.02 11.33
N PHE A 174 -6.54 7.62 10.50
CA PHE A 174 -7.89 7.25 10.93
C PHE A 174 -7.99 5.74 10.88
N TYR A 175 -8.21 5.13 12.05
CA TYR A 175 -8.29 3.69 12.19
C TYR A 175 -9.66 3.29 12.72
N PHE A 176 -10.26 2.29 12.08
CA PHE A 176 -11.49 1.67 12.52
C PHE A 176 -11.28 0.18 12.67
N SER A 177 -11.64 -0.35 13.84
CA SER A 177 -11.60 -1.78 14.14
C SER A 177 -13.01 -2.27 14.44
N ARG A 178 -13.32 -3.46 13.93
CA ARG A 178 -14.61 -4.14 14.11
C ARG A 178 -14.40 -5.45 14.84
#